data_AF-A0A426JSX1-F1
#
_entry.id   AF-A0A426JSX1-F1
#
_cell.length_a   1.000
_cell.length_b   1.000
_cell.length_c   1.000
_cell.angle_alpha   90.00
_cell.angle_beta   90.00
_cell.angle_gamma   90.00
#
_symmetry.space_group_name_H-M   'P 1'
#
loop_
_entity.id
_entity.type
_entity.pdbx_description
1 polymer ?
#
loop_
_entity_poly.entity_id
_entity_poly.type
_entity_poly.pdbx_seq_one_letter_code
_entity_poly.pdbx_strand_id
1 'polypeptide(L)'
;MTDERPRLGEPVHRFADLPPDQVRGTRNACTALGSLAIALSVLSCAVILLCGYFAPHPTVPIPVLAVVLGSAAAVMALVCSLALFTGKRCVRAGRFHADEAARWRHAGFVCWLLALLTSAVSALSFHSAVRIDAIVYGHLAYTGPITAHLVLLISPLLVATAATVATHQVLKEP
;
A
#
# COMPACT_ATOMS: atom_id res chain seq x y z
N MET A 1 8.89 43.82 -22.20
CA MET A 1 8.72 42.93 -21.03
C MET A 1 7.36 43.23 -20.44
N THR A 2 6.35 42.45 -20.82
CA THR A 2 5.00 42.55 -20.28
C THR A 2 4.95 41.79 -18.96
N ASP A 3 4.69 42.52 -17.87
CA ASP A 3 4.50 42.02 -16.52
C ASP A 3 3.15 41.30 -16.43
N GLU A 4 3.08 40.05 -16.92
CA GLU A 4 1.92 39.17 -16.72
C GLU A 4 1.91 38.70 -15.28
N ARG A 5 1.33 39.52 -14.39
CA ARG A 5 0.99 39.06 -13.06
C ARG A 5 -0.10 37.97 -13.17
N PRO A 6 0.07 36.81 -12.52
CA PRO A 6 -0.92 35.77 -12.53
C PRO A 6 -2.24 36.30 -11.98
N ARG A 7 -3.35 36.01 -12.69
CA ARG A 7 -4.69 36.43 -12.28
C ARG A 7 -5.04 35.76 -10.95
N LEU A 8 -5.58 36.53 -10.00
CA LEU A 8 -6.11 35.99 -8.75
C LEU A 8 -7.13 34.88 -9.07
N GLY A 9 -6.74 33.63 -8.85
CA GLY A 9 -7.57 32.45 -9.11
C GLY A 9 -6.92 31.37 -9.97
N GLU A 10 -5.83 31.65 -10.69
CA GLU A 10 -5.09 30.60 -11.39
C GLU A 10 -4.19 29.82 -10.41
N PRO A 11 -4.28 28.48 -10.36
CA PRO A 11 -3.39 27.68 -9.54
C PRO A 11 -1.96 27.88 -10.02
N VAL A 12 -1.11 28.47 -9.17
CA VAL A 12 0.32 28.62 -9.44
C VAL A 12 0.94 27.24 -9.39
N HIS A 13 1.00 26.57 -10.54
CA HIS A 13 1.65 25.29 -10.65
C HIS A 13 3.15 25.45 -10.45
N ARG A 14 3.68 24.91 -9.34
CA ARG A 14 5.12 24.85 -9.11
C ARG A 14 5.72 23.74 -9.98
N PHE A 15 6.33 24.17 -11.07
CA PHE A 15 7.19 23.34 -11.90
C PHE A 15 8.64 23.51 -11.48
N ALA A 16 9.35 22.41 -11.29
CA ALA A 16 10.81 22.42 -11.17
C ALA A 16 11.41 21.83 -12.46
N ASP A 17 12.36 22.54 -13.06
CA ASP A 17 13.12 22.02 -14.19
C ASP A 17 14.15 21.00 -13.67
N LEU A 18 14.18 19.81 -14.28
CA LEU A 18 15.05 18.71 -13.89
C LEU A 18 16.03 18.37 -15.02
N PRO A 19 17.31 18.06 -14.71
CA PRO A 19 18.22 17.52 -15.70
C PRO A 19 17.74 16.15 -16.21
N PRO A 20 18.03 15.81 -17.48
CA PRO A 20 17.50 14.62 -18.14
C PRO A 20 17.86 13.31 -17.43
N ASP A 21 19.01 13.26 -16.75
CA ASP A 21 19.46 12.07 -16.02
C ASP A 21 18.62 11.81 -14.78
N GLN A 22 18.23 12.87 -14.04
CA GLN A 22 17.33 12.74 -12.90
C GLN A 22 15.94 12.31 -13.35
N VAL A 23 15.44 12.85 -14.47
CA VAL A 23 14.15 12.43 -15.05
C VAL A 23 14.14 10.93 -15.35
N ARG A 24 15.20 10.41 -15.98
CA ARG A 24 15.32 8.98 -16.29
C ARG A 24 15.43 8.14 -15.03
N GLY A 25 16.24 8.58 -14.06
CA GLY A 25 16.40 7.91 -12.76
C GLY A 25 15.07 7.76 -12.03
N THR A 26 14.33 8.86 -11.85
CA THR A 26 13.02 8.87 -11.17
C THR A 26 12.01 7.99 -11.89
N ARG A 27 11.93 8.06 -13.23
CA ARG A 27 11.00 7.22 -14.01
C ARG A 27 11.33 5.72 -13.91
N ASN A 28 12.60 5.36 -13.95
CA ASN A 28 13.05 3.98 -13.82
C ASN A 28 12.78 3.46 -12.41
N ALA A 29 13.08 4.25 -11.37
CA ALA A 29 12.81 3.89 -9.98
C ALA A 29 11.31 3.70 -9.72
N CYS A 30 10.45 4.63 -10.13
CA CYS A 30 9.00 4.50 -10.03
C CYS A 30 8.47 3.26 -10.75
N THR A 31 9.00 2.95 -11.94
CA THR A 31 8.55 1.80 -12.73
C THR A 31 8.98 0.48 -12.10
N ALA A 32 10.25 0.37 -11.69
CA ALA A 32 10.79 -0.84 -11.08
C ALA A 32 10.16 -1.11 -9.71
N LEU A 33 10.18 -0.14 -8.80
CA LEU A 33 9.61 -0.30 -7.46
C LEU A 33 8.09 -0.46 -7.51
N GLY A 34 7.40 0.31 -8.36
CA GLY A 34 5.96 0.21 -8.52
C GLY A 34 5.52 -1.14 -9.08
N SER A 35 6.19 -1.66 -10.11
CA SER A 35 5.84 -2.98 -10.68
C SER A 35 6.10 -4.13 -9.70
N LEU A 36 7.22 -4.10 -8.97
CA LEU A 36 7.51 -5.08 -7.92
C LEU A 36 6.45 -5.04 -6.81
N ALA A 37 6.10 -3.85 -6.33
CA ALA A 37 5.10 -3.69 -5.28
C ALA A 37 3.70 -4.14 -5.72
N ILE A 38 3.30 -3.85 -6.97
CA ILE A 38 2.06 -4.36 -7.57
C ILE A 38 2.05 -5.90 -7.56
N ALA A 39 3.12 -6.54 -8.03
CA ALA A 39 3.22 -8.00 -8.05
C ALA A 39 3.10 -8.60 -6.64
N LEU A 40 3.77 -8.00 -5.66
CA LEU A 40 3.70 -8.43 -4.26
C LEU A 40 2.30 -8.22 -3.64
N SER A 41 1.60 -7.13 -3.95
CA SER A 41 0.23 -6.90 -3.47
C SER A 41 -0.78 -7.88 -4.08
N VAL A 42 -0.64 -8.21 -5.36
CA VAL A 42 -1.50 -9.22 -6.01
C VAL A 42 -1.20 -10.60 -5.43
N LEU A 43 0.07 -10.94 -5.25
CA LEU A 43 0.48 -12.20 -4.65
C LEU A 43 -0.03 -12.34 -3.21
N SER A 44 0.11 -11.31 -2.37
CA SER A 44 -0.37 -11.35 -0.99
C SER A 44 -1.89 -11.52 -0.94
N CYS A 45 -2.65 -10.82 -1.80
CA CYS A 45 -4.10 -10.99 -1.91
C CYS A 45 -4.47 -12.44 -2.27
N ALA A 46 -3.84 -13.00 -3.31
CA ALA A 46 -4.09 -14.36 -3.75
C ALA A 46 -3.78 -15.39 -2.67
N VAL A 47 -2.66 -15.25 -1.96
CA VAL A 47 -2.26 -16.16 -0.89
C VAL A 47 -3.18 -16.00 0.33
N ILE A 48 -3.64 -14.79 0.69
CA ILE A 48 -4.61 -14.58 1.77
C ILE A 48 -5.93 -15.29 1.47
N LEU A 49 -6.44 -15.17 0.24
CA LEU A 49 -7.68 -15.84 -0.19
C LEU A 49 -7.51 -17.36 -0.19
N LEU A 50 -6.39 -17.86 -0.72
CA LEU A 50 -6.11 -19.30 -0.78
C LEU A 50 -5.97 -19.88 0.63
N CYS A 51 -5.14 -19.28 1.48
CA CYS A 51 -5.00 -19.71 2.87
C CYS A 51 -6.31 -19.54 3.64
N GLY A 52 -7.08 -18.50 3.37
CA GLY A 52 -8.40 -18.28 3.95
C GLY A 52 -9.43 -19.34 3.58
N TYR A 53 -9.18 -20.15 2.55
CA TYR A 53 -10.04 -21.28 2.17
C TYR A 53 -9.56 -22.61 2.73
N PHE A 54 -8.24 -22.80 2.86
CA PHE A 54 -7.62 -24.06 3.26
C PHE A 54 -7.15 -24.11 4.72
N ALA A 55 -7.05 -22.98 5.41
CA ALA A 55 -6.59 -22.96 6.79
C ALA A 55 -7.63 -23.57 7.74
N PRO A 56 -7.20 -24.28 8.80
CA PRO A 56 -8.12 -24.73 9.84
C PRO A 56 -8.84 -23.52 10.43
N HIS A 57 -10.17 -23.52 10.31
CA HIS A 57 -11.00 -22.41 10.76
C HIS A 57 -11.49 -22.68 12.19
N PRO A 58 -11.37 -21.69 13.10
CA PRO A 58 -12.11 -21.74 14.35
C PRO A 58 -13.61 -21.82 14.08
N THR A 59 -14.34 -22.43 15.00
CA THR A 59 -15.79 -22.68 14.89
C THR A 59 -16.64 -21.41 14.76
N VAL A 60 -16.08 -20.26 15.16
CA VAL A 60 -16.71 -18.94 15.13
C VAL A 60 -16.53 -18.29 13.74
N PRO A 61 -17.50 -17.57 13.15
CA PRO A 61 -17.40 -16.98 11.80
C PRO A 61 -16.38 -15.82 11.63
N ILE A 62 -15.55 -15.54 12.64
CA ILE A 62 -14.52 -14.49 12.62
C ILE A 62 -13.44 -14.68 11.50
N PRO A 63 -13.10 -15.90 11.02
CA PRO A 63 -12.13 -16.09 9.94
C PRO A 63 -12.54 -15.43 8.63
N VAL A 64 -13.83 -15.43 8.31
CA VAL A 64 -14.33 -14.78 7.08
C VAL A 64 -14.07 -13.28 7.14
N LEU A 65 -14.33 -12.66 8.30
CA LEU A 65 -14.06 -11.24 8.52
C LEU A 65 -12.56 -10.94 8.40
N ALA A 66 -11.69 -11.77 8.98
CA ALA A 66 -10.24 -11.61 8.85
C ALA A 66 -9.78 -11.74 7.39
N VAL A 67 -10.26 -12.72 6.63
CA VAL A 67 -9.90 -12.89 5.21
C VAL A 67 -10.37 -11.69 4.38
N VAL A 68 -11.60 -11.20 4.60
CA VAL A 68 -12.12 -10.02 3.89
C VAL A 68 -11.29 -8.77 4.20
N LEU A 69 -11.00 -8.51 5.48
CA LEU A 69 -10.21 -7.35 5.89
C LEU A 69 -8.76 -7.44 5.43
N GLY A 70 -8.14 -8.63 5.49
CA GLY A 70 -6.81 -8.87 4.95
C GLY A 70 -6.73 -8.68 3.43
N SER A 71 -7.76 -9.14 2.71
CA SER A 71 -7.87 -8.91 1.25
C SER A 71 -8.05 -7.43 0.95
N ALA A 72 -8.89 -6.72 1.72
CA ALA A 72 -9.05 -5.27 1.60
C ALA A 72 -7.73 -4.53 1.85
N ALA A 73 -6.94 -4.97 2.83
CA ALA A 73 -5.61 -4.42 3.08
C ALA A 73 -4.65 -4.64 1.89
N ALA A 74 -4.69 -5.82 1.25
CA ALA A 74 -3.91 -6.12 0.05
C ALA A 74 -4.33 -5.24 -1.15
N VAL A 75 -5.63 -4.97 -1.30
CA VAL A 75 -6.13 -4.03 -2.31
C VAL A 75 -5.65 -2.60 -2.02
N MET A 76 -5.67 -2.15 -0.76
CA MET A 76 -5.13 -0.83 -0.41
C MET A 76 -3.62 -0.74 -0.68
N ALA A 77 -2.86 -1.80 -0.39
CA ALA A 77 -1.45 -1.89 -0.74
C ALA A 77 -1.21 -1.83 -2.26
N LEU A 78 -2.09 -2.46 -3.05
CA LEU A 78 -2.05 -2.37 -4.51
C LEU A 78 -2.29 -0.94 -5.00
N VAL A 79 -3.24 -0.22 -4.39
CA VAL A 79 -3.50 1.19 -4.71
C VAL A 79 -2.27 2.06 -4.38
N CYS A 80 -1.61 1.85 -3.24
CA CYS A 80 -0.34 2.54 -2.94
C CYS A 80 0.74 2.24 -3.98
N SER A 81 0.84 0.99 -4.42
CA SER A 81 1.82 0.54 -5.41
C SER A 81 1.55 1.15 -6.79
N LEU A 82 0.27 1.27 -7.17
CA LEU A 82 -0.15 1.97 -8.38
C LEU A 82 0.17 3.46 -8.30
N ALA A 83 -0.04 4.11 -7.16
CA ALA A 83 0.32 5.51 -6.96
C ALA A 83 1.83 5.74 -7.21
N LEU A 84 2.69 4.88 -6.66
CA LEU A 84 4.14 4.89 -6.92
C LEU A 84 4.45 4.71 -8.41
N PHE A 85 3.82 3.73 -9.05
CA PHE A 85 4.01 3.45 -10.47
C PHE A 85 3.56 4.62 -11.36
N THR A 86 2.48 5.31 -10.98
CA THR A 86 1.99 6.51 -11.67
C THR A 86 2.81 7.75 -11.38
N GLY A 87 3.62 7.77 -10.32
CA GLY A 87 4.51 8.89 -9.98
C GLY A 87 5.48 9.29 -11.09
N LYS A 88 5.79 8.37 -12.02
CA LYS A 88 6.55 8.68 -13.24
C LYS A 88 5.86 9.72 -14.14
N ARG A 89 4.54 9.92 -14.00
CA ARG A 89 3.76 10.93 -14.74
C ARG A 89 3.98 12.34 -14.20
N CYS A 90 4.41 12.48 -12.95
CA CYS A 90 4.76 13.77 -12.36
C CYS A 90 6.00 14.39 -13.03
N VAL A 91 6.77 13.60 -13.78
CA VAL A 91 7.93 14.06 -14.55
C VAL A 91 7.61 13.97 -16.04
N ARG A 92 7.31 15.09 -16.69
CA ARG A 92 7.02 15.17 -18.13
C ARG A 92 7.82 16.29 -18.79
N ALA A 93 8.39 16.00 -19.95
CA ALA A 93 9.12 16.98 -20.77
C ALA A 93 10.22 17.77 -20.02
N GLY A 94 10.92 17.13 -19.08
CA GLY A 94 11.97 17.79 -18.28
C GLY A 94 11.47 18.59 -17.08
N ARG A 95 10.16 18.62 -16.82
CA ARG A 95 9.55 19.33 -15.70
C ARG A 95 8.96 18.37 -14.68
N PHE A 96 9.11 18.72 -13.41
CA PHE A 96 8.48 18.06 -12.27
C PHE A 96 7.28 18.86 -11.76
N HIS A 97 6.11 18.23 -11.71
CA HIS A 97 4.90 18.79 -11.14
C HIS A 97 4.84 18.57 -9.62
N ALA A 98 5.27 19.56 -8.83
CA ALA A 98 5.32 19.44 -7.37
C ALA A 98 3.93 19.25 -6.74
N ASP A 99 2.91 19.93 -7.27
CA ASP A 99 1.53 19.82 -6.75
C ASP A 99 0.95 18.42 -6.96
N GLU A 100 1.20 17.83 -8.14
CA GLU A 100 0.71 16.48 -8.45
C GLU A 100 1.44 15.46 -7.58
N ALA A 101 2.76 15.61 -7.42
CA ALA A 101 3.55 14.81 -6.51
C ALA A 101 3.07 14.90 -5.05
N ALA A 102 2.69 16.09 -4.58
CA ALA A 102 2.09 16.27 -3.25
C ALA A 102 0.76 15.53 -3.10
N ARG A 103 -0.13 15.59 -4.12
CA ARG A 103 -1.39 14.86 -4.11
C ARG A 103 -1.19 13.35 -4.07
N TRP A 104 -0.26 12.81 -4.86
CA TRP A 104 0.05 11.38 -4.87
C TRP A 104 0.66 10.90 -3.55
N ARG A 105 1.53 11.71 -2.91
CA ARG A 105 2.05 11.43 -1.56
C ARG A 105 0.91 11.40 -0.52
N HIS A 106 0.02 12.39 -0.55
CA HIS A 106 -1.12 12.44 0.37
C HIS A 106 -2.08 11.26 0.17
N ALA A 107 -2.44 10.95 -1.07
CA ALA A 107 -3.26 9.79 -1.40
C ALA A 107 -2.60 8.48 -0.95
N GLY A 108 -1.31 8.30 -1.23
CA GLY A 108 -0.53 7.15 -0.78
C GLY A 108 -0.49 7.02 0.75
N PHE A 109 -0.39 8.13 1.48
CA PHE A 109 -0.46 8.14 2.94
C PHE A 109 -1.84 7.71 3.46
N VAL A 110 -2.92 8.23 2.88
CA VAL A 110 -4.29 7.85 3.26
C VAL A 110 -4.53 6.35 3.00
N CYS A 111 -4.16 5.85 1.82
CA CYS A 111 -4.27 4.44 1.48
C CYS A 111 -3.42 3.55 2.40
N TRP A 112 -2.22 4.00 2.77
CA TRP A 112 -1.38 3.31 3.75
C TRP A 112 -2.03 3.25 5.14
N LEU A 113 -2.63 4.34 5.62
CA LEU A 113 -3.32 4.36 6.90
C LEU A 113 -4.51 3.39 6.90
N LEU A 114 -5.28 3.34 5.81
CA LEU A 114 -6.36 2.37 5.65
C LEU A 114 -5.84 0.92 5.61
N ALA A 115 -4.73 0.67 4.93
CA ALA A 115 -4.08 -0.64 4.91
C ALA A 115 -3.59 -1.07 6.31
N LEU A 116 -3.06 -0.14 7.11
CA LEU A 116 -2.66 -0.35 8.50
C LEU A 116 -3.85 -0.75 9.36
N LEU A 117 -4.93 0.04 9.33
CA LEU A 117 -6.13 -0.23 10.12
C LEU A 117 -6.75 -1.58 9.76
N THR A 118 -6.95 -1.84 8.46
CA THR A 118 -7.55 -3.09 7.98
C THR A 118 -6.67 -4.31 8.30
N SER A 119 -5.35 -4.22 8.12
CA SER A 119 -4.42 -5.31 8.50
C SER A 119 -4.42 -5.56 10.01
N ALA A 120 -4.40 -4.49 10.81
CA ALA A 120 -4.39 -4.59 12.27
C ALA A 120 -5.69 -5.24 12.80
N VAL A 121 -6.85 -4.77 12.35
CA VAL A 121 -8.14 -5.35 12.73
C VAL A 121 -8.21 -6.80 12.28
N SER A 122 -7.82 -7.10 11.04
CA SER A 122 -7.78 -8.47 10.52
C SER A 122 -6.94 -9.41 11.40
N ALA A 123 -5.69 -9.01 11.70
CA ALA A 123 -4.77 -9.81 12.49
C ALA A 123 -5.24 -9.98 13.94
N LEU A 124 -5.75 -8.91 14.57
CA LEU A 124 -6.28 -8.96 15.93
C LEU A 124 -7.55 -9.81 16.01
N SER A 125 -8.46 -9.69 15.05
CA SER A 125 -9.67 -10.51 14.98
C SER A 125 -9.32 -12.00 14.85
N PHE A 126 -8.41 -12.34 13.93
CA PHE A 126 -7.97 -13.73 13.77
C PHE A 126 -7.25 -14.26 15.01
N HIS A 127 -6.32 -13.47 15.59
CA HIS A 127 -5.64 -13.79 16.85
C HIS A 127 -6.63 -14.09 17.98
N SER A 128 -7.65 -13.24 18.11
CA SER A 128 -8.69 -13.35 19.14
C SER A 128 -9.55 -14.59 18.93
N ALA A 129 -9.92 -14.89 17.68
CA ALA A 129 -10.67 -16.10 17.35
C ALA A 129 -9.90 -17.38 17.69
N VAL A 130 -8.61 -17.45 17.33
CA VAL A 130 -7.73 -18.57 17.69
C VAL A 130 -7.62 -18.71 19.21
N ARG A 131 -7.44 -17.59 19.93
CA ARG A 131 -7.38 -17.59 21.40
C ARG A 131 -8.67 -18.10 22.05
N ILE A 132 -9.82 -17.64 21.58
CA ILE A 132 -11.13 -18.08 22.09
C ILE A 132 -11.30 -19.57 21.82
N ASP A 133 -11.02 -20.03 20.60
CA ASP A 133 -11.18 -21.44 20.25
C ASP A 133 -10.26 -22.36 21.07
N ALA A 134 -9.02 -21.92 21.30
CA ALA A 134 -8.06 -22.59 22.19
C ALA A 134 -8.57 -22.73 23.63
N ILE A 135 -9.21 -21.69 24.17
CA ILE A 135 -9.68 -21.66 25.56
C ILE A 135 -11.00 -22.45 25.72
N VAL A 136 -11.94 -22.26 24.80
CA VAL A 136 -13.31 -22.78 24.91
C VAL A 136 -13.39 -24.24 24.46
N TYR A 137 -12.72 -24.59 23.37
CA TYR A 137 -12.84 -25.91 22.76
C TYR A 137 -11.56 -26.74 22.87
N GLY A 138 -10.42 -26.13 23.21
CA GLY A 138 -9.14 -26.85 23.35
C GLY A 138 -8.60 -27.40 22.03
N HIS A 139 -9.14 -26.97 20.88
CA HIS A 139 -8.84 -27.56 19.57
C HIS A 139 -7.72 -26.86 18.80
N LEU A 140 -7.59 -25.53 18.88
CA LEU A 140 -6.55 -24.80 18.17
C LEU A 140 -5.42 -24.32 19.10
N ALA A 141 -4.27 -25.01 19.07
CA ALA A 141 -3.01 -24.44 19.54
C ALA A 141 -2.36 -23.58 18.45
N TYR A 142 -1.47 -22.64 18.83
CA TYR A 142 -0.64 -21.88 17.88
C TYR A 142 0.30 -22.81 17.09
N THR A 143 -0.19 -23.32 15.97
CA THR A 143 0.57 -24.17 15.05
C THR A 143 1.30 -23.31 14.01
N GLY A 144 2.30 -23.87 13.35
CA GLY A 144 3.04 -23.21 12.26
C GLY A 144 2.14 -22.60 11.16
N PRO A 145 1.07 -23.27 10.70
CA PRO A 145 0.15 -22.68 9.73
C PRO A 145 -0.60 -21.44 10.23
N ILE A 146 -0.99 -21.41 11.50
CA ILE A 146 -1.71 -20.27 12.11
C ILE A 146 -0.78 -19.06 12.23
N THR A 147 0.45 -19.27 12.70
CA THR A 147 1.44 -18.20 12.78
C THR A 147 1.80 -17.69 11.40
N ALA A 148 1.98 -18.57 10.41
CA ALA A 148 2.19 -18.18 9.02
C ALA A 148 1.02 -17.34 8.48
N HIS A 149 -0.23 -17.71 8.78
CA HIS A 149 -1.40 -16.93 8.36
C HIS A 149 -1.44 -15.55 9.03
N LEU A 150 -1.11 -15.44 10.32
CA LEU A 150 -1.01 -14.14 11.00
C LEU A 150 0.05 -13.24 10.38
N VAL A 151 1.23 -13.78 10.08
CA VAL A 151 2.30 -13.03 9.39
C VAL A 151 1.83 -12.59 8.01
N LEU A 152 1.13 -13.47 7.29
CA LEU A 152 0.57 -13.17 5.98
C LEU A 152 -0.44 -12.01 6.04
N LEU A 153 -1.30 -11.94 7.07
CA LEU A 153 -2.24 -10.83 7.26
C LEU A 153 -1.56 -9.48 7.51
N ILE A 154 -0.32 -9.47 7.99
CA ILE A 154 0.51 -8.27 8.18
C ILE A 154 1.28 -7.91 6.90
N SER A 155 1.49 -8.86 5.99
CA SER A 155 2.30 -8.65 4.78
C SER A 155 1.81 -7.51 3.87
N PRO A 156 0.49 -7.27 3.65
CA PRO A 156 0.02 -6.13 2.87
C PRO A 156 0.48 -4.78 3.44
N LEU A 157 0.51 -4.65 4.76
CA LEU A 157 0.99 -3.45 5.43
C LEU A 157 2.47 -3.19 5.16
N LEU A 158 3.30 -4.23 5.14
CA LEU A 158 4.72 -4.08 4.81
C LEU A 158 4.90 -3.56 3.38
N VAL A 159 4.16 -4.12 2.42
CA VAL A 159 4.18 -3.66 1.02
C VAL A 159 3.68 -2.23 0.90
N ALA A 160 2.55 -1.90 1.55
CA ALA A 160 2.01 -0.54 1.56
C ALA A 160 3.00 0.47 2.17
N THR A 161 3.67 0.10 3.26
CA THR A 161 4.67 0.95 3.92
C THR A 161 5.87 1.20 3.00
N ALA A 162 6.40 0.14 2.39
CA ALA A 162 7.51 0.26 1.44
C ALA A 162 7.12 1.13 0.23
N ALA A 163 5.93 0.93 -0.34
CA ALA A 163 5.43 1.72 -1.46
C ALA A 163 5.26 3.21 -1.09
N THR A 164 4.69 3.50 0.08
CA THR A 164 4.50 4.88 0.55
C THR A 164 5.83 5.56 0.87
N VAL A 165 6.76 4.88 1.54
CA VAL A 165 8.11 5.40 1.80
C VAL A 165 8.83 5.67 0.48
N ALA A 166 8.82 4.72 -0.46
CA ALA A 166 9.40 4.91 -1.79
C ALA A 166 8.76 6.09 -2.53
N THR A 167 7.43 6.24 -2.46
CA THR A 167 6.71 7.38 -3.05
C THR A 167 7.18 8.69 -2.43
N HIS A 168 7.33 8.74 -1.12
CA HIS A 168 7.83 9.93 -0.42
C HIS A 168 9.27 10.28 -0.76
N GLN A 169 10.16 9.28 -0.89
CA GLN A 169 11.57 9.49 -1.20
C GLN A 169 11.77 9.90 -2.66
N VAL A 170 11.10 9.21 -3.60
CA VAL A 170 11.24 9.45 -5.04
C VAL A 170 10.56 10.75 -5.48
N LEU A 171 9.49 11.15 -4.79
CA LEU A 171 8.75 12.39 -5.08
C LEU A 171 9.05 13.52 -4.09
N LYS A 172 10.14 13.42 -3.31
CA LYS A 172 10.62 14.54 -2.51
C LYS A 172 11.08 15.64 -3.47
N GLU A 173 10.74 16.90 -3.15
CA GLU A 173 11.14 18.05 -3.97
C GLU A 173 12.67 18.02 -4.22
N PRO A 174 13.10 18.18 -5.48
CA PRO A 174 14.52 18.23 -5.84
C PRO A 174 15.22 19.47 -5.26
#